data_AF-A0A853ENN9-F1
#
_entry.id   AF-A0A853ENN9-F1
#
_cell.length_a   1.000
_cell.length_b   1.000
_cell.length_c   1.000
_cell.angle_alpha   90.00
_cell.angle_beta   90.00
_cell.angle_gamma   90.00
#
_symmetry.space_group_name_H-M   'P 1'
#
loop_
_entity.id
_entity.type
_entity.pdbx_description
1 polymer ?
#
loop_
_entity_poly.entity_id
_entity_poly.type
_entity_poly.pdbx_seq_one_letter_code
_entity_poly.pdbx_strand_id
1 'polypeptide(L)'
;MKGEQPREPRPQRPPMRGWLGRGRGASTYVQQADEWRGTTVQVCGLWPFAVGTGTPMVGVPLGRHVHTGATLCCDPISWFQRAKLISNPSAFVLGKPGLGKSTIVRRMATGLAGYGVMPIVLGDLKPDYVDLIEALGGQVITLGRGRGYLNILDPG
;
A
#
# COMPACT_ATOMS: atom_id res chain seq x y z
N MET A 1 5.51 47.13 38.72
CA MET A 1 5.64 45.72 39.16
C MET A 1 4.45 44.93 38.62
N LYS A 2 4.65 44.08 37.60
CA LYS A 2 3.62 43.13 37.14
C LYS A 2 3.93 41.78 37.80
N GLY A 3 3.02 41.29 38.64
CA GLY A 3 3.15 40.00 39.31
C GLY A 3 3.10 38.85 38.30
N GLU A 4 4.03 37.91 38.43
CA GLU A 4 4.00 36.64 37.68
C GLU A 4 2.79 35.82 38.12
N GLN A 5 1.95 35.44 37.15
CA GLN A 5 0.88 34.47 37.38
C GLN A 5 1.48 33.06 37.46
N PRO A 6 1.04 32.22 38.41
CA PRO A 6 1.52 30.84 38.50
C PRO A 6 1.10 30.04 37.27
N ARG A 7 2.07 29.48 36.54
CA ARG A 7 1.81 28.56 35.44
C ARG A 7 1.28 27.24 35.99
N GLU A 8 0.07 26.84 35.60
CA GLU A 8 -0.43 25.49 35.87
C GLU A 8 0.53 24.43 35.29
N PRO A 9 0.93 23.42 36.08
CA PRO A 9 1.80 22.36 35.60
C PRO A 9 1.03 21.50 34.59
N ARG A 10 1.50 21.49 33.34
CA ARG A 10 0.95 20.60 32.32
C ARG A 10 1.15 19.15 32.76
N PRO A 11 0.10 18.30 32.75
CA PRO A 11 0.26 16.89 33.07
C PRO A 11 1.19 16.27 32.03
N GLN A 12 2.37 15.85 32.48
CA GLN A 12 3.29 15.13 31.61
C GLN A 12 2.67 13.76 31.31
N ARG A 13 2.59 13.42 30.02
CA ARG A 13 2.13 12.10 29.56
C ARG A 13 3.36 11.27 29.20
N PRO A 14 3.41 9.98 29.55
CA PRO A 14 4.50 9.13 29.09
C PRO A 14 4.51 9.09 27.56
N PRO A 15 5.70 9.13 26.93
CA PRO A 15 5.81 8.82 25.51
C PRO A 15 5.49 7.33 25.28
N MET A 16 5.31 6.92 24.03
CA MET A 16 4.91 5.55 23.64
C MET A 16 5.79 4.43 24.22
N ARG A 17 7.02 4.75 24.63
CA ARG A 17 7.98 3.84 25.26
C ARG A 17 8.06 3.95 26.78
N GLY A 18 7.21 4.72 27.43
CA GLY A 18 7.26 4.94 28.88
C GLY A 18 8.25 6.02 29.30
N TRP A 19 8.42 6.20 30.61
CA TRP A 19 9.09 7.37 31.17
C TRP A 19 10.61 7.26 31.17
N LEU A 20 11.28 8.22 30.53
CA LEU A 20 12.76 8.31 30.55
C LEU A 20 13.24 8.72 31.95
N GLY A 21 14.26 8.01 32.48
CA GLY A 21 14.97 8.33 33.71
C GLY A 21 15.24 7.13 34.63
N ARG A 22 16.14 7.29 35.60
CA ARG A 22 16.47 6.25 36.58
C ARG A 22 15.25 5.97 37.47
N GLY A 23 14.87 4.70 37.62
CA GLY A 23 13.67 4.29 38.39
C GLY A 23 12.34 4.54 37.67
N ARG A 24 12.38 4.93 36.38
CA ARG A 24 11.20 5.14 35.56
C ARG A 24 11.10 4.02 34.51
N GLY A 25 9.88 3.53 34.27
CA GLY A 25 9.65 2.41 33.34
C GLY A 25 9.65 2.89 31.90
N ALA A 26 10.81 2.88 31.24
CA ALA A 26 10.93 2.99 29.79
C ALA A 26 11.27 1.63 29.18
N SER A 27 10.53 1.20 28.17
CA SER A 27 10.87 0.05 27.35
C SER A 27 11.68 0.51 26.14
N THR A 28 12.92 0.02 26.03
CA THR A 28 13.77 0.25 24.85
C THR A 28 13.24 -0.49 23.64
N TYR A 29 12.57 -1.62 23.86
CA TYR A 29 12.02 -2.49 22.82
C TYR A 29 10.57 -2.85 23.15
N VAL A 30 9.62 -2.21 22.46
CA VAL A 30 8.22 -2.62 22.50
C VAL A 30 8.07 -3.76 21.51
N GLN A 31 8.11 -4.99 22.00
CA GLN A 31 7.83 -6.17 21.19
C GLN A 31 6.40 -6.03 20.65
N GLN A 32 6.22 -6.12 19.33
CA GLN A 32 4.88 -6.21 18.77
C GLN A 32 4.22 -7.48 19.32
N ALA A 33 2.98 -7.35 19.77
CA ALA A 33 2.19 -8.52 20.13
C ALA A 33 2.07 -9.45 18.91
N ASP A 34 2.12 -10.75 19.14
CA ASP A 34 1.92 -11.73 18.07
C ASP A 34 0.49 -11.62 17.54
N GLU A 35 0.36 -11.23 16.28
CA GLU A 35 -0.92 -11.11 15.58
C GLU A 35 -1.25 -12.44 14.90
N TRP A 36 -2.24 -13.15 15.43
CA TRP A 36 -2.76 -14.38 14.84
C TRP A 36 -4.04 -14.09 14.08
N ARG A 37 -4.12 -14.54 12.82
CA ARG A 37 -5.31 -14.41 11.98
C ARG A 37 -5.86 -15.79 11.66
N GLY A 38 -7.13 -16.02 12.00
CA GLY A 38 -7.87 -17.22 11.61
C GLY A 38 -9.22 -16.83 11.02
N THR A 39 -9.88 -17.78 10.35
CA THR A 39 -11.27 -17.59 9.92
C THR A 39 -12.19 -17.52 11.14
N THR A 40 -13.36 -16.91 11.01
CA THR A 40 -14.40 -16.92 12.06
C THR A 40 -14.84 -18.33 12.47
N VAL A 41 -14.56 -19.34 11.64
CA VAL A 41 -14.77 -20.76 11.94
C VAL A 41 -13.72 -21.30 12.92
N GLN A 42 -12.47 -20.83 12.84
CA GLN A 42 -11.36 -21.32 13.67
C GLN A 42 -11.15 -20.48 14.94
N VAL A 43 -11.51 -19.20 14.90
CA VAL A 43 -11.35 -18.25 16.02
C VAL A 43 -12.72 -17.70 16.39
N CYS A 44 -13.58 -18.57 16.94
CA CYS A 44 -14.92 -18.19 17.36
C CYS A 44 -14.84 -17.29 18.61
N GLY A 45 -15.06 -15.98 18.46
CA GLY A 45 -15.41 -15.09 19.57
C GLY A 45 -14.30 -14.21 20.16
N LEU A 46 -13.08 -14.20 19.61
CA LEU A 46 -11.95 -13.45 20.18
C LEU A 46 -11.73 -12.08 19.49
N TRP A 47 -12.78 -11.27 19.31
CA TRP A 47 -12.62 -9.85 18.92
C TRP A 47 -13.85 -8.99 19.30
N PRO A 48 -13.94 -8.47 20.54
CA PRO A 48 -15.12 -7.74 21.04
C PRO A 48 -15.23 -6.29 20.53
N PHE A 49 -14.31 -5.83 19.67
CA PHE A 49 -14.37 -4.48 19.12
C PHE A 49 -15.12 -4.50 17.79
N ALA A 50 -16.33 -3.93 17.78
CA ALA A 50 -17.08 -3.62 16.58
C ALA A 50 -16.33 -2.54 15.79
N VAL A 51 -15.29 -2.96 15.06
CA VAL A 51 -14.65 -2.11 14.07
C VAL A 51 -15.57 -2.05 12.86
N GLY A 52 -15.79 -0.85 12.32
CA GLY A 52 -16.55 -0.65 11.09
C GLY A 52 -16.05 -1.57 9.96
N THR A 53 -16.89 -1.80 8.96
CA THR A 53 -16.65 -2.68 7.81
C THR A 53 -15.17 -2.71 7.41
N GLY A 54 -14.56 -3.90 7.51
CA GLY A 54 -13.14 -4.08 7.27
C GLY A 54 -12.71 -3.61 5.87
N THR A 55 -11.43 -3.36 5.73
CA THR A 55 -10.82 -3.02 4.45
C THR A 55 -11.18 -4.07 3.39
N PRO A 56 -11.60 -3.68 2.17
CA PRO A 56 -11.93 -4.64 1.13
C PRO A 56 -10.70 -5.52 0.86
N MET A 57 -10.83 -6.80 1.21
CA MET A 57 -9.80 -7.82 1.02
C MET A 57 -9.80 -8.36 -0.41
N VAL A 58 -10.48 -7.68 -1.34
CA VAL A 58 -10.65 -8.09 -2.73
C VAL A 58 -9.63 -7.35 -3.57
N GLY A 59 -8.78 -8.11 -4.26
CA GLY A 59 -7.81 -7.58 -5.20
C GLY A 59 -6.36 -7.93 -4.85
N VAL A 60 -5.43 -7.11 -5.33
CA VAL A 60 -3.99 -7.29 -5.10
C VAL A 60 -3.59 -6.81 -3.70
N PRO A 61 -2.91 -7.62 -2.87
CA PRO A 61 -2.52 -7.22 -1.53
C PRO A 61 -1.41 -6.15 -1.58
N LEU A 62 -1.72 -4.94 -1.14
CA LEU A 62 -0.79 -3.79 -1.11
C LEU A 62 -0.05 -3.64 0.22
N GLY A 63 -0.72 -3.89 1.34
CA GLY A 63 -0.16 -3.60 2.66
C GLY A 63 -1.11 -3.93 3.79
N ARG A 64 -0.93 -3.25 4.93
CA ARG A 64 -1.79 -3.40 6.10
C ARG A 64 -2.56 -2.12 6.37
N HIS A 65 -3.81 -2.27 6.76
CA HIS A 65 -4.64 -1.19 7.24
C HIS A 65 -4.11 -0.70 8.60
N VAL A 66 -3.92 0.61 8.74
CA VAL A 66 -3.22 1.23 9.88
C VAL A 66 -3.89 0.95 11.23
N HIS A 67 -5.22 0.89 11.26
CA HIS A 67 -5.97 0.74 12.50
C HIS A 67 -6.28 -0.71 12.88
N THR A 68 -6.36 -1.61 11.90
CA THR A 68 -6.88 -2.97 12.11
C THR A 68 -5.86 -4.05 11.84
N GLY A 69 -4.71 -3.71 11.26
CA GLY A 69 -3.70 -4.68 10.80
C GLY A 69 -4.15 -5.57 9.64
N ALA A 70 -5.42 -5.49 9.23
CA ALA A 70 -5.96 -6.29 8.13
C ALA A 70 -5.25 -5.98 6.81
N THR A 71 -5.15 -6.96 5.93
CA THR A 71 -4.56 -6.75 4.60
C THR A 71 -5.39 -5.75 3.80
N LEU A 72 -4.74 -4.71 3.29
CA LEU A 72 -5.34 -3.80 2.32
C LEU A 72 -5.10 -4.37 0.93
N CYS A 73 -6.18 -4.73 0.24
CA CYS A 73 -6.14 -5.11 -1.17
C CYS A 73 -6.67 -3.97 -2.04
N CYS A 74 -5.99 -3.68 -3.14
CA CYS A 74 -6.42 -2.64 -4.07
C CYS A 74 -5.86 -2.87 -5.48
N ASP A 75 -6.77 -2.91 -6.43
CA ASP A 75 -6.52 -2.78 -7.86
C ASP A 75 -7.83 -2.37 -8.55
N PRO A 76 -7.77 -1.56 -9.63
CA PRO A 76 -8.96 -1.01 -10.26
C PRO A 76 -9.87 -2.08 -10.89
N ILE A 77 -9.30 -3.21 -11.33
CA ILE A 77 -10.06 -4.25 -12.04
C ILE A 77 -10.91 -5.06 -11.06
N SER A 78 -10.32 -5.55 -9.98
CA SER A 78 -11.02 -6.32 -8.96
C SER A 78 -12.04 -5.48 -8.20
N TRP A 79 -11.72 -4.20 -7.95
CA TRP A 79 -12.67 -3.27 -7.33
C TRP A 79 -13.88 -2.99 -8.21
N PHE A 80 -13.70 -2.92 -9.52
CA PHE A 80 -14.80 -2.79 -10.47
C PHE A 80 -15.59 -4.10 -10.61
N GLN A 81 -14.91 -5.19 -10.99
CA GLN A 81 -15.55 -6.44 -11.41
C GLN A 81 -16.09 -7.28 -10.23
N ARG A 82 -15.30 -7.42 -9.16
CA ARG A 82 -15.59 -8.36 -8.06
C ARG A 82 -16.25 -7.66 -6.88
N ALA A 83 -15.70 -6.52 -6.45
CA ALA A 83 -16.17 -5.83 -5.26
C ALA A 83 -17.27 -4.78 -5.54
N LYS A 84 -17.45 -4.37 -6.81
CA LYS A 84 -18.41 -3.34 -7.24
C LYS A 84 -18.27 -2.02 -6.45
N LEU A 85 -17.04 -1.66 -6.08
CA LEU A 85 -16.71 -0.49 -5.27
C LEU A 85 -16.54 0.77 -6.12
N ILE A 86 -16.17 0.61 -7.39
CA ILE A 86 -15.99 1.68 -8.36
C ILE A 86 -16.83 1.39 -9.59
N SER A 87 -17.25 2.44 -10.30
CA SER A 87 -18.08 2.34 -11.51
C SER A 87 -17.27 2.16 -12.80
N ASN A 88 -15.96 2.35 -12.75
CA ASN A 88 -15.07 2.27 -13.90
C ASN A 88 -13.71 1.72 -13.46
N PRO A 89 -13.09 0.75 -14.16
CA PRO A 89 -11.79 0.18 -13.81
C PRO A 89 -10.63 1.12 -14.16
N SER A 90 -10.62 2.32 -13.59
CA SER A 90 -9.57 3.33 -13.81
C SER A 90 -9.03 3.83 -12.47
N ALA A 91 -7.73 4.10 -12.43
CA ALA A 91 -7.06 4.64 -11.25
C ALA A 91 -6.13 5.77 -11.67
N PHE A 92 -6.03 6.79 -10.81
CA PHE A 92 -5.09 7.89 -10.97
C PHE A 92 -4.12 7.90 -9.81
N VAL A 93 -2.83 7.71 -10.09
CA VAL A 93 -1.79 7.57 -9.07
C VAL A 93 -0.93 8.82 -9.03
N LEU A 94 -1.05 9.58 -7.94
CA LEU A 94 -0.29 10.79 -7.67
C LEU A 94 0.75 10.57 -6.57
N GLY A 95 1.93 11.16 -6.73
CA GLY A 95 2.98 11.13 -5.73
C GLY A 95 4.17 11.97 -6.17
N LYS A 96 4.88 12.57 -5.20
CA LYS A 96 6.14 13.25 -5.48
C LYS A 96 7.17 12.23 -6.00
N PRO A 97 8.12 12.64 -6.86
CA PRO A 97 9.23 11.79 -7.26
C PRO A 97 9.94 11.17 -6.04
N GLY A 98 10.20 9.87 -6.08
CA GLY A 98 10.88 9.14 -5.00
C GLY A 98 9.98 8.61 -3.87
N LEU A 99 8.65 8.83 -3.89
CA LEU A 99 7.72 8.34 -2.85
C LEU A 99 7.06 6.98 -3.16
N GLY A 100 7.63 6.18 -4.05
CA GLY A 100 7.13 4.82 -4.33
C GLY A 100 5.88 4.76 -5.22
N LYS A 101 5.60 5.81 -6.01
CA LYS A 101 4.51 5.82 -7.01
C LYS A 101 4.62 4.65 -8.00
N SER A 102 5.81 4.41 -8.55
CA SER A 102 6.02 3.31 -9.48
C SER A 102 5.98 1.97 -8.75
N THR A 103 6.43 1.89 -7.49
CA THR A 103 6.36 0.69 -6.65
C THR A 103 4.93 0.21 -6.43
N ILE A 104 4.01 1.11 -6.09
CA ILE A 104 2.60 0.72 -5.86
C ILE A 104 1.94 0.24 -7.16
N VAL A 105 2.21 0.90 -8.29
CA VAL A 105 1.67 0.50 -9.61
C VAL A 105 2.24 -0.85 -10.03
N ARG A 106 3.56 -1.07 -9.88
CA ARG A 106 4.21 -2.36 -10.18
C ARG A 106 3.62 -3.48 -9.35
N ARG A 107 3.34 -3.24 -8.07
CA ARG A 107 2.71 -4.23 -7.18
C ARG A 107 1.32 -4.61 -7.68
N MET A 108 0.49 -3.62 -8.03
CA MET A 108 -0.83 -3.86 -8.65
C MET A 108 -0.68 -4.65 -9.95
N ALA A 109 0.21 -4.23 -10.87
CA ALA A 109 0.42 -4.89 -12.15
C ALA A 109 0.87 -6.35 -12.00
N THR A 110 1.79 -6.63 -11.07
CA THR A 110 2.27 -7.99 -10.78
C THR A 110 1.15 -8.88 -10.24
N GLY A 111 0.37 -8.38 -9.28
CA GLY A 111 -0.75 -9.13 -8.73
C GLY A 111 -1.86 -9.38 -9.75
N LEU A 112 -2.14 -8.38 -10.60
CA LEU A 112 -3.08 -8.48 -11.71
C LEU A 112 -2.63 -9.50 -12.76
N ALA A 113 -1.33 -9.54 -13.09
CA ALA A 113 -0.75 -10.58 -13.95
C ALA A 113 -0.97 -11.97 -13.36
N GLY A 114 -0.79 -12.13 -12.04
CA GLY A 114 -1.12 -13.38 -11.33
C GLY A 114 -2.60 -13.75 -11.37
N TYR A 115 -3.50 -12.78 -11.54
CA TYR A 115 -4.94 -13.01 -11.75
C TYR A 115 -5.33 -13.19 -13.22
N GLY A 116 -4.36 -13.27 -14.14
CA GLY A 116 -4.59 -13.47 -15.57
C GLY A 116 -4.85 -12.19 -16.36
N VAL A 117 -4.59 -11.01 -15.79
CA VAL A 117 -4.68 -9.73 -16.50
C VAL A 117 -3.32 -9.36 -17.07
N MET A 118 -3.24 -9.19 -18.39
CA MET A 118 -2.01 -8.80 -19.07
C MET A 118 -1.70 -7.30 -18.85
N PRO A 119 -0.56 -6.94 -18.22
CA PRO A 119 -0.14 -5.55 -18.10
C PRO A 119 0.41 -5.03 -19.43
N ILE A 120 -0.07 -3.86 -19.86
CA ILE A 120 0.47 -3.13 -21.01
C ILE A 120 0.93 -1.76 -20.53
N VAL A 121 2.22 -1.45 -20.75
CA VAL A 121 2.82 -0.17 -20.35
C VAL A 121 3.19 0.62 -21.60
N LEU A 122 2.49 1.73 -21.82
CA LEU A 122 2.72 2.61 -22.96
C LEU A 122 3.54 3.82 -22.50
N GLY A 123 4.76 3.95 -23.01
CA GLY A 123 5.60 5.15 -22.79
C GLY A 123 6.33 5.18 -21.45
N ASP A 124 7.13 4.16 -21.16
CA ASP A 124 8.03 4.16 -20.00
C ASP A 124 9.32 4.94 -20.27
N LEU A 125 9.34 6.22 -19.87
CA LEU A 125 10.49 7.11 -20.10
C LEU A 125 11.63 6.92 -19.07
N LYS A 126 11.34 6.39 -17.87
CA LYS A 126 12.27 6.29 -16.73
C LYS A 126 12.58 4.83 -16.36
N PRO A 127 12.68 3.97 -17.39
CA PRO A 127 12.50 2.50 -17.30
C PRO A 127 12.00 1.97 -15.95
N ASP A 128 10.83 2.42 -15.50
CA ASP A 128 10.26 2.05 -14.20
C ASP A 128 9.67 0.62 -14.22
N TYR A 129 9.26 0.12 -15.39
CA TYR A 129 8.49 -1.12 -15.57
C TYR A 129 9.15 -2.14 -16.49
N VAL A 130 10.19 -1.77 -17.23
CA VAL A 130 10.91 -2.66 -18.16
C VAL A 130 11.33 -3.96 -17.47
N ASP A 131 11.99 -3.84 -16.32
CA ASP A 131 12.46 -4.96 -15.51
C ASP A 131 11.31 -5.88 -15.04
N LEU A 132 10.16 -5.31 -14.71
CA LEU A 132 8.96 -6.05 -14.34
C LEU A 132 8.40 -6.84 -15.52
N ILE A 133 8.30 -6.21 -16.70
CA ILE A 133 7.75 -6.86 -17.89
C ILE A 133 8.67 -8.00 -18.34
N GLU A 134 9.98 -7.79 -18.32
CA GLU A 134 10.97 -8.84 -18.62
C GLU A 134 10.86 -10.01 -17.61
N ALA A 135 10.73 -9.71 -16.31
CA ALA A 135 10.55 -10.74 -15.28
C ALA A 135 9.23 -11.52 -15.42
N LEU A 136 8.19 -10.91 -15.99
CA LEU A 136 6.92 -11.56 -16.32
C LEU A 136 6.99 -12.34 -17.64
N GLY A 137 8.13 -12.36 -18.34
CA GLY A 137 8.29 -13.00 -19.65
C GLY A 137 7.62 -12.23 -20.80
N GLY A 138 7.33 -10.95 -20.59
CA GLY A 138 6.70 -10.08 -21.58
C GLY A 138 7.69 -9.49 -22.58
N GLN A 139 7.14 -8.87 -23.63
CA GLN A 139 7.92 -8.21 -24.67
C GLN A 139 8.16 -6.74 -24.33
N VAL A 140 9.40 -6.28 -24.47
CA VAL A 140 9.77 -4.87 -24.38
C VAL A 140 10.16 -4.34 -25.74
N ILE A 141 9.42 -3.35 -26.24
CA ILE A 141 9.68 -2.70 -27.53
C ILE A 141 10.30 -1.33 -27.26
N THR A 142 11.60 -1.18 -27.55
CA THR A 142 12.30 0.09 -27.40
C THR A 142 12.19 0.95 -28.65
N LEU A 143 11.58 2.12 -28.54
CA LEU A 143 11.47 3.09 -29.63
C LEU A 143 12.49 4.22 -29.44
N GLY A 144 13.16 4.62 -30.52
CA GLY A 144 14.13 5.71 -30.48
C GLY A 144 15.15 5.66 -31.61
N ARG A 145 15.89 6.76 -31.79
CA ARG A 145 16.93 6.87 -32.84
C ARG A 145 17.96 5.75 -32.67
N GLY A 146 18.11 4.90 -33.69
CA GLY A 146 19.04 3.77 -33.70
C GLY A 146 18.66 2.60 -32.78
N ARG A 147 17.44 2.55 -32.23
CA ARG A 147 16.96 1.46 -31.36
C ARG A 147 15.72 0.74 -31.90
N GLY A 148 14.81 1.49 -32.52
CA GLY A 148 13.58 0.93 -33.08
C GLY A 148 12.63 2.02 -33.57
N TYR A 149 11.77 1.67 -34.52
CA TYR A 149 10.74 2.53 -35.07
C TYR A 149 9.40 1.80 -35.06
N LEU A 150 8.31 2.55 -34.87
CA LEU A 150 6.95 2.04 -34.98
C LEU A 150 6.32 2.67 -36.21
N ASN A 151 6.02 1.85 -37.23
CA ASN A 151 5.34 2.32 -38.42
C ASN A 151 3.82 2.31 -38.19
N ILE A 152 3.18 3.47 -38.21
CA ILE A 152 1.74 3.62 -37.97
C ILE A 152 0.93 3.17 -39.21
N LEU A 153 1.57 3.11 -40.38
CA LEU A 153 0.97 2.67 -41.63
C LEU A 153 1.09 1.16 -41.86
N ASP A 154 1.73 0.44 -40.95
CA ASP A 154 1.85 -1.01 -41.04
C ASP A 154 0.48 -1.66 -40.73
N PRO A 155 -0.12 -2.45 -41.64
CA PRO A 155 -1.41 -3.10 -41.38
C PRO A 155 -1.34 -4.19 -40.31
N GLY A 156 -0.13 -4.68 -39.99
CA GLY A 156 0.13 -5.82 -39.10
C GLY A 156 0.86 -6.95 -39.81
#